data_AF-A0A914LXW6-F1
#
_entry.id   AF-A0A914LXW6-F1
#
_cell.length_a   1.000
_cell.length_b   1.000
_cell.length_c   1.000
_cell.angle_alpha   90.00
_cell.angle_beta   90.00
_cell.angle_gamma   90.00
#
_symmetry.space_group_name_H-M   'P 1'
#
loop_
_entity.id
_entity.type
_entity.pdbx_description
1 polymer ?
#
loop_
_entity_poly.entity_id
_entity_poly.type
_entity_poly.pdbx_seq_one_letter_code
_entity_poly.pdbx_strand_id
1 'polypeptide(L)'
;MQKVVRTPGCSLLYTDTDSLIFSHPVENCPLDLGPHLGEFTDEYPSHEILEYCCGGAKQYGLKLLKKSQQEVNYDYVLKVRGMTLNWDVLTNQGLQYETFKEHVISYARTGDLDPINILYPNFLRPSIKDGCVTSQPLYKMYKPVVSKGVIRPSDFIVLNFGYTNNRHPRISPP
;
A
#
# COMPACT_ATOMS: atom_id res chain seq x y z
N MET A 1 -2.04 -12.78 12.55
CA MET A 1 -2.59 -12.93 11.18
C MET A 1 -3.75 -13.92 11.09
N GLN A 2 -3.58 -15.22 11.42
CA GLN A 2 -4.68 -16.21 11.31
C GLN A 2 -5.92 -15.87 12.14
N LYS A 3 -5.76 -15.23 13.31
CA LYS A 3 -6.87 -14.77 14.16
C LYS A 3 -7.79 -13.81 13.39
N VAL A 4 -7.23 -12.79 12.73
CA VAL A 4 -7.98 -11.81 11.91
C VAL A 4 -8.74 -12.49 10.76
N VAL A 5 -8.08 -13.38 10.01
CA VAL A 5 -8.70 -14.06 8.85
C VAL A 5 -9.86 -14.98 9.25
N ARG A 6 -9.85 -15.52 10.48
CA ARG A 6 -10.87 -16.43 10.98
C ARG A 6 -12.03 -15.73 11.68
N THR A 7 -11.86 -14.47 12.10
CA THR A 7 -12.91 -13.74 12.80
C THR A 7 -13.98 -13.24 11.82
N PRO A 8 -15.27 -13.56 12.03
CA PRO A 8 -16.35 -13.07 11.20
C PRO A 8 -16.40 -11.54 11.14
N GLY A 9 -16.60 -10.99 9.94
CA GLY A 9 -16.69 -9.54 9.72
C GLY A 9 -15.35 -8.81 9.68
N CYS A 10 -14.23 -9.51 9.88
CA CYS A 10 -12.89 -8.93 9.70
C CYS A 10 -12.36 -9.17 8.28
N SER A 11 -11.68 -8.18 7.71
CA SER A 11 -10.98 -8.34 6.42
C SER A 11 -9.53 -7.92 6.54
N LEU A 12 -8.61 -8.81 6.20
CA LEU A 12 -7.18 -8.53 6.15
C LEU A 12 -6.85 -7.76 4.87
N LEU A 13 -6.30 -6.56 5.00
CA LEU A 13 -6.01 -5.66 3.87
C LEU A 13 -4.53 -5.65 3.47
N TYR A 14 -3.64 -5.77 4.47
CA TYR A 14 -2.19 -5.76 4.27
C TYR A 14 -1.46 -6.53 5.36
N THR A 15 -0.29 -7.09 5.03
CA THR A 15 0.66 -7.65 5.99
C THR A 15 2.09 -7.44 5.50
N ASP A 16 2.98 -7.00 6.36
CA ASP A 16 4.43 -6.98 6.10
C ASP A 16 5.20 -7.28 7.39
N THR A 17 5.85 -8.43 7.41
CA THR A 17 6.71 -8.94 8.50
C THR A 17 6.01 -8.97 9.86
N ASP A 18 5.94 -7.83 10.54
CA ASP A 18 5.42 -7.60 11.89
C ASP A 18 4.25 -6.59 11.92
N SER A 19 3.88 -6.00 10.79
CA SER A 19 2.76 -5.05 10.65
C SER A 19 1.61 -5.66 9.85
N LEU A 20 0.38 -5.26 10.19
CA LEU A 20 -0.81 -5.64 9.43
C LEU A 20 -1.86 -4.52 9.44
N ILE A 21 -2.59 -4.40 8.34
CA ILE A 21 -3.72 -3.47 8.20
C ILE A 21 -4.95 -4.34 7.95
N PHE A 22 -6.01 -4.11 8.71
CA PHE A 22 -7.23 -4.89 8.62
C PHE A 22 -8.44 -4.04 9.01
N SER A 23 -9.61 -4.42 8.52
CA SER A 23 -10.89 -3.88 8.99
C SER A 23 -11.54 -4.88 9.95
N HIS A 24 -12.28 -4.34 10.93
CA HIS A 24 -13.06 -5.13 11.90
C HIS A 24 -14.32 -4.34 12.29
N PRO A 25 -15.37 -5.02 12.81
CA PRO A 25 -16.52 -4.34 13.42
C PRO A 25 -16.07 -3.55 14.67
N VAL A 26 -16.67 -2.38 14.92
CA VAL A 26 -16.29 -1.47 16.01
C VAL A 26 -16.19 -2.18 17.37
N GLU A 27 -17.18 -3.03 17.68
CA GLU A 27 -17.28 -3.75 18.95
C GLU A 27 -16.48 -5.07 19.00
N ASN A 28 -15.82 -5.47 17.91
CA ASN A 28 -15.22 -6.80 17.79
C ASN A 28 -13.84 -6.75 17.14
N CYS A 29 -12.89 -6.06 17.79
CA CYS A 29 -11.49 -6.15 17.40
C CYS A 29 -10.94 -7.54 17.79
N PRO A 30 -10.45 -8.35 16.83
CA PRO A 30 -9.92 -9.68 17.09
C PRO A 30 -8.54 -9.67 17.76
N LEU A 31 -7.83 -8.55 17.79
CA LEU A 31 -6.46 -8.46 18.30
C LEU A 31 -6.41 -7.70 19.62
N ASP A 32 -5.66 -8.27 20.55
CA ASP A 32 -5.38 -7.66 21.83
C ASP A 32 -4.11 -6.81 21.69
N LEU A 33 -4.16 -5.58 22.19
CA LEU A 33 -3.04 -4.64 22.18
C LEU A 33 -2.31 -4.67 23.51
N GLY A 34 -1.01 -4.38 23.51
CA GLY A 34 -0.25 -4.26 24.74
C GLY A 34 1.17 -3.69 24.58
N PRO A 35 1.82 -3.25 25.67
CA PRO A 35 3.11 -2.58 25.64
C PRO A 35 4.31 -3.54 25.69
N HIS A 36 4.10 -4.85 25.84
CA HIS A 36 5.17 -5.82 26.07
C HIS A 36 5.75 -6.39 24.76
N LEU A 37 6.95 -6.97 24.86
CA LEU A 37 7.63 -7.56 23.72
C LEU A 37 6.81 -8.70 23.11
N GLY A 38 6.49 -8.58 21.82
CA GLY A 38 5.69 -9.56 21.08
C GLY A 38 4.19 -9.28 21.05
N GLU A 39 3.73 -8.24 21.75
CA GLU A 39 2.34 -7.76 21.67
C GLU A 39 2.16 -6.80 20.49
N PHE A 40 0.92 -6.69 20.01
CA PHE A 40 0.59 -5.73 18.97
C PHE A 40 0.41 -4.33 19.56
N THR A 41 0.96 -3.33 18.88
CA THR A 41 0.80 -1.93 19.23
C THR A 41 -0.03 -1.23 18.16
N ASP A 42 -0.92 -0.33 18.57
CA ASP A 42 -1.60 0.57 17.65
C ASP A 42 -0.62 1.66 17.17
N GLU A 43 -0.34 1.69 15.86
CA GLU A 43 0.58 2.66 15.24
C GLU A 43 -0.03 4.07 15.17
N TYR A 44 -1.37 4.18 15.12
CA TYR A 44 -2.09 5.44 14.95
C TYR A 44 -3.22 5.61 16.00
N PRO A 45 -2.91 5.62 17.31
CA PRO A 45 -3.93 5.58 18.37
C PRO A 45 -4.88 6.78 18.37
N SER A 46 -4.38 7.95 17.96
CA SER A 46 -5.13 9.21 17.88
C SER A 46 -5.92 9.39 16.58
N HIS A 47 -5.84 8.42 15.66
CA HIS A 47 -6.47 8.49 14.35
C HIS A 47 -7.37 7.29 14.07
N GLU A 48 -8.24 7.47 13.10
CA GLU A 48 -9.05 6.42 12.47
C GLU A 48 -8.70 6.36 10.98
N ILE A 49 -8.48 5.16 10.44
CA ILE A 49 -8.21 4.96 9.01
C ILE A 49 -9.54 5.00 8.26
N LEU A 50 -9.75 6.05 7.47
CA LEU A 50 -10.94 6.19 6.63
C LEU A 50 -10.80 5.48 5.29
N GLU A 51 -9.61 5.57 4.69
CA GLU A 51 -9.35 5.01 3.37
C GLU A 51 -7.99 4.33 3.34
N TYR A 52 -7.95 3.16 2.73
CA TYR A 52 -6.74 2.39 2.47
C TYR A 52 -6.63 2.13 0.97
N CYS A 53 -5.45 2.38 0.41
CA CYS A 53 -5.14 2.08 -0.98
C CYS A 53 -3.81 1.33 -1.08
N CYS A 54 -3.76 0.28 -1.89
CA CYS A 54 -2.58 -0.58 -2.06
C CYS A 54 -2.19 -0.67 -3.53
N GLY A 55 -0.97 -0.24 -3.84
CA GLY A 55 -0.40 -0.37 -5.18
C GLY A 55 0.38 -1.67 -5.37
N GLY A 56 0.57 -2.46 -4.31
CA GLY A 56 1.31 -3.71 -4.34
C GLY A 56 2.06 -4.00 -3.04
N ALA A 57 2.93 -5.00 -3.08
CA ALA A 57 3.76 -5.34 -1.92
C ALA A 57 4.64 -4.14 -1.52
N LYS A 58 4.57 -3.74 -0.24
CA LYS A 58 5.35 -2.63 0.35
C LYS A 58 5.05 -1.26 -0.28
N GLN A 59 3.83 -1.09 -0.76
CA GLN A 59 3.33 0.12 -1.41
C GLN A 59 1.87 0.38 -1.00
N TYR A 60 1.65 1.24 -0.02
CA TYR A 60 0.30 1.58 0.45
C TYR A 60 0.17 3.04 0.85
N GLY A 61 -1.07 3.54 0.82
CA GLY A 61 -1.46 4.85 1.31
C GLY A 61 -2.64 4.75 2.28
N LEU A 62 -2.66 5.63 3.28
CA LEU A 62 -3.73 5.76 4.26
C LEU A 62 -4.23 7.21 4.31
N LYS A 63 -5.54 7.36 4.44
CA LYS A 63 -6.19 8.61 4.85
C LYS A 63 -6.68 8.45 6.27
N LEU A 64 -6.20 9.31 7.16
CA LEU A 64 -6.42 9.25 8.59
C LEU A 64 -7.29 10.43 9.04
N LEU A 65 -8.27 10.16 9.91
CA LEU A 65 -9.07 11.16 10.59
C LEU A 65 -8.65 11.24 12.05
N LYS A 66 -8.35 12.44 12.55
CA LYS A 66 -7.98 12.64 13.95
C LYS A 66 -9.20 12.58 14.87
N LYS A 67 -9.18 11.72 15.88
CA LYS A 67 -10.33 11.48 16.80
C LYS A 67 -10.64 12.65 17.75
N SER A 68 -9.68 13.56 17.95
CA SER A 68 -9.65 14.47 19.11
C SER A 68 -9.98 15.95 18.82
N GLN A 69 -10.22 16.36 17.57
CA GLN A 69 -10.46 17.77 17.26
C GLN A 69 -11.92 18.04 16.91
N GLN A 70 -12.45 19.17 17.41
CA GLN A 70 -13.75 19.74 16.99
C GLN A 70 -13.76 20.10 15.50
N GLU A 71 -12.58 20.17 14.88
CA GLU A 71 -12.38 20.44 13.47
C GLU A 71 -11.89 19.17 12.77
N VAL A 72 -12.52 18.84 11.64
CA VAL A 72 -12.20 17.67 10.83
C VAL A 72 -10.86 17.92 10.13
N ASN A 73 -9.82 17.25 10.60
CA ASN A 73 -8.49 17.29 9.99
C ASN A 73 -8.09 15.91 9.46
N TYR A 74 -7.60 15.88 8.23
CA TYR A 74 -7.16 14.69 7.54
C TYR A 74 -5.64 14.65 7.42
N ASP A 75 -5.05 13.57 7.92
CA ASP A 75 -3.64 13.26 7.72
C ASP A 75 -3.49 12.18 6.64
N TYR A 76 -2.46 12.31 5.82
CA TYR A 76 -2.19 11.36 4.74
C TYR A 76 -0.85 10.66 4.99
N VAL A 77 -0.85 9.33 4.94
CA VAL A 77 0.35 8.53 5.05
C VAL A 77 0.57 7.81 3.73
N LEU A 78 1.78 7.93 3.19
CA LEU A 78 2.20 7.19 2.00
C LEU A 78 3.46 6.40 2.33
N LYS A 79 3.49 5.12 1.96
CA LYS A 79 4.62 4.22 2.17
C LYS A 79 4.92 3.53 0.85
N VAL A 80 6.00 3.95 0.20
CA VAL A 80 6.48 3.37 -1.07
C VAL A 80 7.92 2.92 -0.90
N ARG A 81 8.13 1.59 -0.81
CA ARG A 81 9.49 1.05 -0.63
C ARG A 81 10.40 1.45 -1.79
N GLY A 82 11.62 1.84 -1.44
CA GLY A 82 12.65 2.19 -2.42
C GLY A 82 12.54 3.61 -2.94
N MET A 83 11.61 4.42 -2.43
CA MET A 83 11.51 5.85 -2.71
C MET A 83 11.65 6.66 -1.43
N THR A 84 12.45 7.71 -1.50
CA THR A 84 12.51 8.71 -0.43
C THR A 84 11.39 9.71 -0.68
N LEU A 85 10.47 9.81 0.28
CA LEU A 85 9.33 10.73 0.23
C LEU A 85 9.70 12.06 0.90
N ASN A 86 10.53 12.85 0.22
CA ASN A 86 10.83 14.21 0.66
C ASN A 86 9.78 15.20 0.13
N TRP A 87 9.81 16.43 0.60
CA TRP A 87 8.86 17.47 0.19
C TRP A 87 8.81 17.66 -1.34
N ASP A 88 9.97 17.66 -2.01
CA ASP A 88 10.05 17.81 -3.46
C ASP A 88 9.34 16.67 -4.21
N VAL A 89 9.55 15.43 -3.78
CA VAL A 89 8.89 14.24 -4.35
C VAL A 89 7.38 14.26 -4.13
N LEU A 90 6.94 14.65 -2.92
CA LEU A 90 5.53 14.69 -2.57
C LEU A 90 4.80 15.83 -3.30
N THR A 91 5.37 17.04 -3.31
CA THR A 91 4.69 18.27 -3.75
C THR A 91 4.99 18.65 -5.19
N ASN A 92 6.25 18.58 -5.62
CA ASN A 92 6.63 19.05 -6.97
C ASN A 92 6.59 17.93 -8.01
N GLN A 93 6.89 16.69 -7.60
CA GLN A 93 6.94 15.54 -8.52
C GLN A 93 5.67 14.67 -8.46
N GLY A 94 4.73 15.00 -7.57
CA GLY A 94 3.38 14.45 -7.59
C GLY A 94 3.26 13.03 -7.07
N LEU A 95 4.17 12.54 -6.21
CA LEU A 95 3.99 11.26 -5.51
C LEU A 95 3.29 11.48 -4.16
N GLN A 96 2.07 12.00 -4.20
CA GLN A 96 1.22 12.22 -3.02
C GLN A 96 0.13 11.14 -2.91
N TYR A 97 -0.62 11.11 -1.81
CA TYR A 97 -1.65 10.09 -1.59
C TYR A 97 -2.70 10.06 -2.70
N GLU A 98 -3.22 11.23 -3.11
CA GLU A 98 -4.28 11.30 -4.11
C GLU A 98 -3.83 10.80 -5.49
N THR A 99 -2.69 11.27 -5.97
CA THR A 99 -2.12 10.79 -7.25
C THR A 99 -1.73 9.32 -7.17
N PHE A 100 -1.14 8.87 -6.07
CA PHE A 100 -0.86 7.44 -5.85
C PHE A 100 -2.14 6.61 -6.00
N LYS A 101 -3.24 7.03 -5.34
CA LYS A 101 -4.53 6.36 -5.40
C LYS A 101 -5.12 6.37 -6.81
N GLU A 102 -5.08 7.49 -7.51
CA GLU A 102 -5.55 7.61 -8.90
C GLU A 102 -4.81 6.64 -9.82
N HIS A 103 -3.47 6.61 -9.75
CA HIS A 103 -2.65 5.72 -10.57
C HIS A 103 -2.94 4.24 -10.26
N VAL A 104 -3.14 3.88 -8.99
CA VAL A 104 -3.50 2.51 -8.58
C VAL A 104 -4.88 2.12 -9.10
N ILE A 105 -5.88 2.99 -8.96
CA ILE A 105 -7.25 2.72 -9.44
C ILE A 105 -7.29 2.65 -10.97
N SER A 106 -6.58 3.53 -11.66
CA SER A 106 -6.45 3.51 -13.12
C SER A 106 -5.86 2.19 -13.59
N TYR A 107 -4.72 1.79 -13.02
CA TYR A 107 -4.08 0.51 -13.30
C TYR A 107 -5.01 -0.68 -13.04
N ALA A 108 -5.77 -0.66 -11.95
CA ALA A 108 -6.72 -1.73 -11.62
C ALA A 108 -7.91 -1.82 -12.58
N ARG A 109 -8.31 -0.70 -13.21
CA ARG A 109 -9.44 -0.63 -14.15
C ARG A 109 -9.06 -0.95 -15.58
N THR A 110 -7.98 -0.35 -16.08
CA THR A 110 -7.59 -0.45 -17.50
C THR A 110 -6.48 -1.48 -17.72
N GLY A 111 -5.69 -1.78 -16.69
CA GLY A 111 -4.45 -2.56 -16.82
C GLY A 111 -3.28 -1.73 -17.37
N ASP A 112 -3.51 -0.47 -17.72
CA ASP A 112 -2.48 0.39 -18.29
C ASP A 112 -1.55 0.91 -17.20
N LEU A 113 -0.26 0.91 -17.50
CA LEU A 113 0.77 1.44 -16.62
C LEU A 113 1.02 2.91 -16.95
N ASP A 114 0.59 3.79 -16.05
CA ASP A 114 0.97 5.20 -16.06
C ASP A 114 1.98 5.46 -14.93
N PRO A 115 3.29 5.49 -15.21
CA PRO A 115 4.31 5.61 -14.19
C PRO A 115 4.55 7.06 -13.72
N ILE A 116 4.78 7.24 -12.42
CA ILE A 116 5.24 8.52 -11.86
C ILE A 116 6.77 8.53 -11.86
N ASN A 117 7.37 9.43 -12.63
CA ASN A 117 8.82 9.57 -12.73
C ASN A 117 9.36 10.48 -11.63
N ILE A 118 10.35 9.99 -10.89
CA ILE A 118 10.96 10.66 -9.75
C ILE A 118 12.43 10.95 -10.02
N LEU A 119 12.82 12.20 -9.88
CA LEU A 119 14.19 12.69 -9.98
C LEU A 119 14.70 13.08 -8.60
N TYR A 120 15.78 12.43 -8.16
CA TYR A 120 16.58 12.88 -7.03
C TYR A 120 17.80 13.63 -7.57
N PRO A 121 17.84 14.97 -7.57
CA PRO A 121 18.89 15.72 -8.25
C PRO A 121 20.27 15.50 -7.63
N ASN A 122 20.34 15.32 -6.31
CA ASN A 122 21.57 15.22 -5.55
C ASN A 122 21.65 13.88 -4.79
N PHE A 123 21.74 12.76 -5.52
CA PHE A 123 21.88 11.45 -4.90
C PHE A 123 23.35 11.10 -4.67
N LEU A 124 23.69 10.75 -3.42
CA LEU A 124 25.04 10.36 -3.06
C LEU A 124 25.33 8.94 -3.51
N ARG A 125 26.34 8.79 -4.36
CA ARG A 125 26.81 7.51 -4.89
C ARG A 125 28.23 7.22 -4.41
N PRO A 126 28.43 6.23 -3.54
CA PRO A 126 29.76 5.82 -3.12
C PRO A 126 30.45 5.02 -4.24
N SER A 127 31.72 5.31 -4.49
CA SER A 127 32.62 4.49 -5.31
C SER A 127 33.65 3.82 -4.40
N ILE A 128 33.52 2.50 -4.24
CA ILE A 128 34.47 1.71 -3.44
C ILE A 128 35.85 1.69 -4.09
N LYS A 129 35.90 1.71 -5.43
CA LYS A 129 37.16 1.68 -6.19
C LYS A 129 37.96 2.95 -6.02
N ASP A 130 37.28 4.09 -6.02
CA ASP A 130 37.92 5.41 -5.97
C ASP A 130 38.00 5.98 -4.55
N GLY A 131 37.44 5.27 -3.56
CA GLY A 131 37.41 5.72 -2.17
C GLY A 131 36.66 7.04 -1.97
N CYS A 132 35.72 7.38 -2.86
CA CYS A 132 35.06 8.69 -2.89
C CYS A 132 33.54 8.58 -2.93
N VAL A 133 32.86 9.68 -2.63
CA VAL A 133 31.40 9.82 -2.76
C VAL A 133 31.13 10.94 -3.74
N THR A 134 30.31 10.66 -4.75
CA THR A 134 29.92 11.64 -5.78
C THR A 134 28.44 11.94 -5.66
N SER A 135 28.05 13.20 -5.90
CA SER A 135 26.64 13.56 -6.05
C SER A 135 26.26 13.47 -7.53
N GLN A 136 25.26 12.66 -7.84
CA GLN A 136 24.74 12.48 -9.19
C GLN A 136 23.22 12.40 -9.17
N PRO A 137 22.52 12.84 -10.23
CA PRO A 137 21.08 12.64 -10.33
C PRO A 137 20.70 11.15 -10.36
N LEU A 138 19.67 10.77 -9.60
CA LEU A 138 19.08 9.44 -9.63
C LEU A 138 17.63 9.50 -10.10
N TYR A 139 17.32 8.71 -11.12
CA TYR A 139 15.97 8.57 -11.66
C TYR A 139 15.33 7.30 -11.12
N LYS A 140 14.10 7.40 -10.62
CA LYS A 140 13.25 6.28 -10.23
C LYS A 140 11.89 6.42 -10.89
N MET A 141 11.19 5.30 -10.99
CA MET A 141 9.88 5.24 -11.59
C MET A 141 8.95 4.46 -10.66
N TYR A 142 7.86 5.10 -10.24
CA TYR A 142 6.80 4.44 -9.50
C TYR A 142 5.83 3.81 -10.47
N LYS A 143 5.47 2.56 -10.20
CA LYS A 143 4.40 1.86 -10.91
C LYS A 143 3.68 0.92 -9.94
N PRO A 144 2.34 0.88 -9.93
CA PRO A 144 1.60 -0.17 -9.25
C PRO A 144 2.02 -1.55 -9.78
N VAL A 145 2.16 -2.54 -8.92
CA VAL A 145 2.54 -3.91 -9.30
C VAL A 145 1.73 -4.92 -8.51
N VAL A 146 0.91 -5.70 -9.22
CA VAL A 146 0.27 -6.90 -8.70
C VAL A 146 0.82 -8.12 -9.45
N SER A 147 1.72 -8.85 -8.79
CA SER A 147 2.35 -10.05 -9.37
C SER A 147 1.68 -11.36 -8.97
N LYS A 148 0.72 -11.33 -8.04
CA LYS A 148 0.08 -12.50 -7.44
C LYS A 148 -1.43 -12.51 -7.67
N GLY A 149 -1.85 -12.62 -8.92
CA GLY A 149 -3.26 -12.73 -9.30
C GLY A 149 -3.67 -11.71 -10.36
N VAL A 150 -4.97 -11.62 -10.59
CA VAL A 150 -5.59 -10.65 -11.50
C VAL A 150 -6.56 -9.80 -10.70
N ILE A 151 -6.47 -8.48 -10.82
CA ILE A 151 -7.42 -7.57 -10.20
C ILE A 151 -8.72 -7.61 -11.00
N ARG A 152 -9.85 -7.84 -10.34
CA ARG A 152 -11.17 -7.71 -10.97
C ARG A 152 -11.56 -6.22 -11.02
N PRO A 153 -11.81 -5.62 -12.20
CA PRO A 153 -12.06 -4.18 -12.31
C PRO A 153 -13.32 -3.67 -11.59
N SER A 154 -14.30 -4.55 -11.32
CA SER A 154 -15.59 -4.15 -10.73
C SER A 154 -15.54 -3.86 -9.23
N ASP A 155 -14.72 -4.60 -8.49
CA ASP A 155 -14.69 -4.55 -7.02
C ASP A 155 -13.27 -4.58 -6.43
N PHE A 156 -12.25 -4.48 -7.30
CA PHE A 156 -10.83 -4.41 -6.93
C PHE A 156 -10.32 -5.63 -6.14
N ILE A 157 -11.05 -6.75 -6.18
CA ILE A 157 -10.61 -8.00 -5.54
C ILE A 157 -9.52 -8.64 -6.39
N VAL A 158 -8.43 -9.05 -5.74
CA VAL A 158 -7.36 -9.84 -6.38
C VAL A 158 -7.78 -11.29 -6.44
N LEU A 159 -8.00 -11.79 -7.64
CA LEU A 159 -8.32 -13.20 -7.91
C LEU A 159 -7.02 -14.00 -8.02
N ASN A 160 -6.98 -15.16 -7.35
CA ASN A 160 -5.85 -16.06 -7.43
C ASN A 160 -5.63 -16.56 -8.87
N PHE A 161 -4.38 -16.87 -9.21
CA PHE A 161 -4.07 -17.57 -10.46
C PHE A 161 -4.85 -18.89 -10.53
N GLY A 162 -5.51 -19.14 -11.66
CA GLY A 162 -6.36 -20.31 -11.86
C GLY A 162 -7.83 -20.13 -11.48
N TYR A 163 -8.26 -18.92 -11.04
CA TYR A 163 -9.68 -18.61 -10.90
C TYR A 163 -10.37 -18.74 -12.26
N THR A 164 -11.13 -19.82 -12.42
CA THR A 164 -11.95 -20.06 -13.60
C THR A 164 -13.32 -19.48 -13.34
N ASN A 165 -13.71 -18.46 -14.11
CA ASN A 165 -15.09 -18.02 -14.15
C ASN A 165 -15.92 -19.24 -14.62
N ASN A 166 -16.67 -19.85 -13.71
CA ASN A 166 -17.44 -21.07 -13.96
C ASN A 166 -18.67 -20.78 -14.85
N ARG A 167 -18.44 -20.19 -16.03
CA ARG A 167 -19.45 -19.91 -17.06
C ARG A 167 -19.27 -20.76 -18.33
N HIS A 168 -18.26 -21.62 -18.38
CA HIS A 168 -18.15 -22.63 -19.44
C HIS A 168 -17.91 -24.01 -18.80
N PRO A 169 -18.78 -25.01 -19.08
CA PRO A 169 -18.50 -26.38 -18.67
C PRO A 169 -17.18 -26.82 -19.32
N ARG A 170 -16.33 -27.47 -18.52
CA ARG A 170 -15.09 -28.07 -19.02
C ARG A 170 -15.45 -29.05 -20.14
N ILE A 171 -15.02 -28.75 -21.36
CA ILE A 171 -14.83 -29.81 -22.35
C ILE A 171 -13.49 -30.44 -21.98
N SER A 172 -13.56 -31.61 -21.36
CA SER A 172 -12.41 -32.48 -21.16
C SER A 172 -11.83 -32.87 -22.53
N PRO A 173 -10.50 -32.80 -22.75
CA PRO A 173 -9.90 -33.51 -23.88
C PRO A 173 -9.90 -35.03 -23.60
N PRO A 174 -9.82 -35.86 -24.67
CA PRO A 174 -10.08 -37.31 -24.64
C PRO A 174 -9.10 -38.12 -23.78
#